data_AF-A0A2A3VH67-F1
#
_entry.id   AF-A0A2A3VH67-F1
#
_cell.length_a   1.000
_cell.length_b   1.000
_cell.length_c   1.000
_cell.angle_alpha   90.00
_cell.angle_beta   90.00
_cell.angle_gamma   90.00
#
_symmetry.space_group_name_H-M   'P 1'
#
loop_
_entity.id
_entity.type
_entity.pdbx_description
1 polymer ?
#
loop_
_entity_poly.entity_id
_entity_poly.type
_entity_poly.pdbx_seq_one_letter_code
_entity_poly.pdbx_strand_id
1 'polypeptide(L)'
;MRALGEHIDTLQERELRIRRELDQAPEVRAALDQARDAMATMPGFMPQASVELATAALVQRLEQAVVEASPGNRSCAISNRSPITGGRAERYPRASVQVRLRCGNPELAAVLHSLETGTPRLFVDNLNILSQRHTVAAGAASGGVDVSFDLSGYVLPQAGTGTPAGAAASAATAGGRDAD
;
A
#
# COMPACT_ATOMS: atom_id res chain seq x y z
N MET A 1 54.79 -13.67 31.26
CA MET A 1 53.93 -14.87 31.36
C MET A 1 52.46 -14.50 31.56
N ARG A 2 52.03 -13.75 32.60
CA ARG A 2 50.60 -13.40 32.81
C ARG A 2 49.95 -12.54 31.71
N ALA A 3 50.63 -11.49 31.25
CA ALA A 3 50.10 -10.61 30.19
C ALA A 3 49.87 -11.33 28.85
N LEU A 4 50.59 -12.43 28.59
CA LEU A 4 50.38 -13.26 27.39
C LEU A 4 49.12 -14.12 27.53
N GLY A 5 48.83 -14.62 28.74
CA GLY A 5 47.60 -15.36 29.05
C GLY A 5 46.35 -14.51 28.83
N GLU A 6 46.32 -13.30 29.41
CA GLU A 6 45.19 -12.38 29.23
C GLU A 6 44.94 -12.03 27.75
N HIS A 7 46.00 -11.91 26.96
CA HIS A 7 45.88 -11.65 25.53
C HIS A 7 45.27 -12.84 24.77
N ILE A 8 45.65 -14.07 25.12
CA ILE A 8 45.10 -15.30 24.54
C ILE A 8 43.61 -15.42 24.88
N ASP A 9 43.24 -15.19 26.14
CA ASP A 9 41.84 -15.28 26.59
C ASP A 9 40.96 -14.26 25.84
N THR A 10 41.45 -13.02 25.68
CA THR A 10 40.72 -11.97 24.94
C THR A 10 40.51 -12.33 23.46
N LEU A 11 41.49 -12.97 22.83
CA LEU A 11 41.38 -13.41 21.43
C LEU A 11 40.41 -14.57 21.27
N GLN A 12 40.39 -15.52 22.21
CA GLN A 12 39.46 -16.64 22.21
C GLN A 12 38.01 -16.17 22.41
N GLU A 13 37.76 -15.21 23.31
CA GLU A 13 36.42 -14.63 23.49
C GLU A 13 35.91 -13.93 22.22
N ARG A 14 36.80 -13.23 21.50
CA ARG A 14 36.47 -12.58 20.22
C ARG A 14 36.18 -13.61 19.12
N GLU A 15 36.99 -14.67 19.02
CA GLU A 15 36.76 -15.75 18.06
C GLU A 15 35.40 -16.41 18.31
N LEU A 16 35.09 -16.74 19.57
CA LEU A 16 33.82 -17.37 19.93
C LEU A 16 32.62 -16.49 19.56
N ARG A 17 32.71 -15.17 19.73
CA ARG A 17 31.65 -14.24 19.33
C ARG A 17 31.45 -14.25 17.81
N ILE A 18 32.54 -14.11 17.05
CA ILE A 18 32.51 -14.10 15.58
C ILE A 18 31.98 -15.42 15.03
N ARG A 19 32.38 -16.56 15.61
CA ARG A 19 31.91 -17.88 15.20
C ARG A 19 30.39 -18.01 15.40
N ARG A 20 29.87 -17.59 16.55
CA ARG A 20 28.42 -17.61 16.81
C ARG A 20 27.62 -16.73 15.84
N GLU A 21 28.17 -15.58 15.44
CA GLU A 21 27.53 -14.70 14.44
C GLU A 21 27.55 -15.35 13.05
N LEU A 22 28.65 -16.02 12.68
CA LEU A 22 28.75 -16.74 11.41
C LEU A 22 27.82 -17.97 11.36
N ASP A 23 27.64 -18.65 12.48
CA ASP A 23 26.73 -19.80 12.59
C ASP A 23 25.26 -19.41 12.35
N GLN A 24 24.88 -18.15 12.59
CA GLN A 24 23.54 -17.62 12.29
C GLN A 24 23.34 -17.19 10.83
N ALA A 25 24.44 -16.94 10.09
CA ALA A 25 24.37 -16.49 8.71
C ALA A 25 23.56 -17.39 7.75
N PRO A 26 23.62 -18.75 7.80
CA PRO A 26 22.82 -19.58 6.90
C PRO A 26 21.32 -19.45 7.15
N GLU A 27 20.88 -19.38 8.41
CA GLU A 27 19.46 -19.24 8.75
C GLU A 27 18.90 -17.89 8.28
N VAL A 28 19.67 -16.81 8.48
CA VAL A 28 19.29 -15.48 7.99
C VAL A 28 19.22 -15.44 6.47
N ARG A 29 20.16 -16.08 5.76
CA ARG A 29 20.11 -16.17 4.29
C ARG A 29 18.89 -16.96 3.81
N ALA A 30 18.59 -18.08 4.43
CA ALA A 30 17.42 -18.89 4.09
C ALA A 30 16.11 -18.12 4.31
N ALA A 31 15.97 -17.41 5.44
CA ALA A 31 14.81 -16.57 5.71
C ALA A 31 14.68 -15.41 4.71
N LEU A 32 15.80 -14.81 4.31
CA LEU A 32 15.83 -13.75 3.31
C LEU A 32 15.40 -14.25 1.92
N ASP A 33 15.88 -15.41 1.51
CA ASP A 33 15.51 -15.99 0.21
C ASP A 33 14.04 -16.41 0.18
N GLN A 34 13.51 -16.99 1.27
CA GLN A 34 12.08 -17.25 1.41
C GLN A 34 11.23 -15.98 1.34
N ALA A 35 11.66 -14.91 2.01
CA ALA A 35 10.97 -13.62 1.94
C ALA A 35 10.99 -13.04 0.52
N ARG A 36 12.11 -13.17 -0.20
CA ARG A 36 12.25 -12.74 -1.59
C ARG A 36 11.35 -13.53 -2.53
N ASP A 37 11.27 -14.85 -2.39
CA ASP A 37 10.41 -15.72 -3.21
C ASP A 37 8.92 -15.42 -2.97
N ALA A 38 8.54 -15.20 -1.70
CA ALA A 38 7.18 -14.77 -1.34
C ALA A 38 6.83 -13.40 -1.93
N MET A 39 7.79 -12.47 -1.94
CA MET A 39 7.62 -11.15 -2.57
C MET A 39 7.61 -11.22 -4.09
N ALA A 40 8.42 -12.10 -4.70
CA ALA A 40 8.52 -12.28 -6.16
C ALA A 40 7.26 -12.90 -6.77
N THR A 41 6.53 -13.68 -5.98
CA THR A 41 5.22 -14.24 -6.38
C THR A 41 4.07 -13.20 -6.25
N MET A 42 4.41 -11.97 -5.83
CA MET A 42 3.68 -10.69 -5.82
C MET A 42 2.19 -10.67 -5.39
N PRO A 43 1.98 -10.62 -4.07
CA PRO A 43 0.86 -9.91 -3.43
C PRO A 43 0.99 -8.37 -3.37
N GLY A 44 2.05 -7.77 -3.94
CA GLY A 44 2.36 -6.33 -3.73
C GLY A 44 1.71 -5.36 -4.71
N PHE A 45 1.56 -5.74 -5.97
CA PHE A 45 0.91 -4.93 -6.99
C PHE A 45 -0.50 -5.41 -7.26
N MET A 46 -1.35 -4.49 -7.69
CA MET A 46 -2.69 -4.78 -8.14
C MET A 46 -2.63 -5.57 -9.48
N PRO A 47 -3.44 -6.64 -9.64
CA PRO A 47 -3.39 -7.49 -10.83
C PRO A 47 -4.02 -6.85 -12.08
N GLN A 48 -4.68 -5.69 -11.94
CA GLN A 48 -5.40 -5.05 -13.02
C GLN A 48 -4.45 -4.41 -14.04
N ALA A 49 -4.88 -4.44 -15.30
CA ALA A 49 -4.11 -3.96 -16.45
C ALA A 49 -4.03 -2.42 -16.58
N SER A 50 -4.94 -1.68 -15.94
CA SER A 50 -5.02 -0.22 -16.02
C SER A 50 -5.42 0.40 -14.68
N VAL A 51 -5.20 1.71 -14.55
CA VAL A 51 -5.54 2.48 -13.35
C VAL A 51 -7.04 2.54 -13.12
N GLU A 52 -7.83 2.64 -14.19
CA GLU A 52 -9.29 2.70 -14.15
C GLU A 52 -9.86 1.37 -13.62
N LEU A 53 -9.36 0.24 -14.15
CA LEU A 53 -9.74 -1.10 -13.68
C LEU A 53 -9.30 -1.33 -12.23
N ALA A 54 -8.09 -0.88 -11.86
CA ALA A 54 -7.61 -0.97 -10.49
C ALA A 54 -8.46 -0.13 -9.53
N THR A 55 -8.86 1.08 -9.93
CA THR A 55 -9.72 1.97 -9.13
C THR A 55 -11.07 1.33 -8.85
N ALA A 56 -11.68 0.70 -9.86
CA ALA A 56 -12.93 -0.05 -9.68
C ALA A 56 -12.75 -1.24 -8.72
N ALA A 57 -11.64 -1.97 -8.84
CA ALA A 57 -11.32 -3.08 -7.94
C ALA A 57 -11.07 -2.62 -6.49
N LEU A 58 -10.46 -1.45 -6.28
CA LEU A 58 -10.32 -0.85 -4.94
C LEU A 58 -11.68 -0.59 -4.30
N VAL A 59 -12.61 0.00 -5.06
CA VAL A 59 -13.97 0.26 -4.60
C VAL A 59 -14.67 -1.04 -4.20
N GLN A 60 -14.62 -2.06 -5.05
CA GLN A 60 -15.24 -3.36 -4.79
C GLN A 60 -14.66 -4.01 -3.53
N ARG A 61 -13.34 -3.93 -3.34
CA ARG A 61 -12.68 -4.51 -2.18
C ARG A 61 -13.02 -3.79 -0.88
N LEU A 62 -13.11 -2.45 -0.93
CA LEU A 62 -13.61 -1.66 0.19
C LEU A 62 -15.04 -2.05 0.56
N GLU A 63 -15.92 -2.18 -0.43
CA GLU A 63 -17.32 -2.61 -0.21
C GLU A 63 -17.37 -3.99 0.45
N GLN A 64 -16.54 -4.93 -0.01
CA GLN A 64 -16.44 -6.25 0.60
C GLN A 64 -15.95 -6.19 2.07
N ALA A 65 -14.89 -5.42 2.35
CA ALA A 65 -14.36 -5.27 3.71
C ALA A 65 -15.41 -4.66 4.67
N VAL A 66 -16.21 -3.69 4.19
CA VAL A 66 -17.28 -3.08 4.99
C VAL A 66 -18.42 -4.08 5.27
N VAL A 67 -18.82 -4.88 4.27
CA VAL A 67 -19.87 -5.90 4.45
C VAL A 67 -19.43 -7.00 5.41
N GLU A 68 -18.16 -7.43 5.33
CA GLU A 68 -17.58 -8.41 6.25
C GLU A 68 -17.51 -7.87 7.69
N ALA A 69 -17.15 -6.59 7.87
CA ALA A 69 -17.07 -5.97 9.18
C ALA A 69 -18.43 -5.58 9.79
N SER A 70 -19.45 -5.29 8.97
CA SER A 70 -20.79 -4.90 9.43
C SER A 70 -21.90 -5.65 8.68
N PRO A 71 -22.22 -6.88 9.11
CA PRO A 71 -23.34 -7.63 8.55
C PRO A 71 -24.65 -6.84 8.65
N GLY A 72 -25.23 -6.50 7.50
CA GLY A 72 -26.48 -5.72 7.41
C GLY A 72 -26.30 -4.19 7.44
N ASN A 73 -25.09 -3.66 7.30
CA ASN A 73 -24.78 -2.22 7.17
C ASN A 73 -25.33 -1.33 8.31
N ARG A 74 -25.57 -1.92 9.49
CA ARG A 74 -26.19 -1.20 10.63
C ARG A 74 -25.18 -0.38 11.42
N SER A 75 -23.92 -0.82 11.43
CA SER A 75 -22.86 -0.20 12.24
C SER A 75 -21.73 0.39 11.40
N CYS A 76 -21.70 0.15 10.08
CA CYS A 76 -20.72 0.74 9.17
C CYS A 76 -21.34 0.93 7.79
N ALA A 77 -21.27 2.15 7.26
CA ALA A 77 -21.81 2.49 5.96
C ALA A 77 -20.88 3.44 5.20
N ILE A 78 -20.74 3.21 3.90
CA ILE A 78 -19.96 4.07 3.00
C ILE A 78 -20.79 5.29 2.66
N SER A 79 -20.33 6.48 3.05
CA SER A 79 -21.01 7.75 2.74
C SER A 79 -20.54 8.36 1.42
N ASN A 80 -19.27 8.16 1.05
CA ASN A 80 -18.72 8.63 -0.21
C ASN A 80 -17.55 7.75 -0.67
N ARG A 81 -17.45 7.55 -1.99
CA ARG A 81 -16.34 6.88 -2.65
C ARG A 81 -16.06 7.59 -3.97
N SER A 82 -15.07 8.47 -3.98
CA SER A 82 -14.74 9.29 -5.13
C SER A 82 -13.35 8.91 -5.65
N PRO A 83 -13.23 8.43 -6.90
CA PRO A 83 -11.93 8.24 -7.53
C PRO A 83 -11.09 9.52 -7.50
N ILE A 84 -9.82 9.39 -7.14
CA ILE A 84 -8.83 10.47 -7.26
C ILE A 84 -7.96 10.12 -8.47
N THR A 85 -7.99 10.99 -9.48
CA THR A 85 -7.07 10.85 -10.61
C THR A 85 -5.66 11.17 -10.13
N GLY A 86 -4.74 10.21 -10.27
CA GLY A 86 -3.35 10.39 -9.89
C GLY A 86 -2.69 11.57 -10.61
N GLY A 87 -1.68 12.17 -9.99
CA GLY A 87 -0.87 13.20 -10.60
C GLY A 87 -0.04 12.67 -11.78
N ARG A 88 0.83 13.53 -12.32
CA ARG A 88 1.80 13.30 -13.41
C ARG A 88 2.26 11.83 -13.56
N ALA A 89 2.48 11.39 -14.81
CA ALA A 89 2.91 10.03 -15.13
C ALA A 89 4.10 9.56 -14.25
N GLU A 90 3.81 8.67 -13.31
CA GLU A 90 4.78 8.02 -12.45
C GLU A 90 5.24 6.69 -13.08
N ARG A 91 6.43 6.21 -12.69
CA ARG A 91 6.96 4.92 -13.17
C ARG A 91 6.01 3.76 -12.84
N TYR A 92 5.28 3.86 -11.74
CA TYR A 92 4.25 2.90 -11.34
C TYR A 92 2.94 3.68 -11.15
N PRO A 93 1.96 3.52 -12.06
CA PRO A 93 0.70 4.22 -11.93
C PRO A 93 0.00 3.84 -10.62
N ARG A 94 -0.55 4.84 -9.94
CA ARG A 94 -1.27 4.69 -8.67
C ARG A 94 -2.77 4.86 -8.90
N ALA A 95 -3.56 3.84 -8.56
CA ALA A 95 -5.01 3.95 -8.43
C ALA A 95 -5.33 4.47 -7.03
N SER A 96 -6.22 5.45 -6.92
CA SER A 96 -6.54 6.10 -5.63
C SER A 96 -8.03 6.42 -5.54
N VAL A 97 -8.60 6.24 -4.36
CA VAL A 97 -10.01 6.50 -4.06
C VAL A 97 -10.10 7.24 -2.74
N GLN A 98 -10.76 8.38 -2.73
CA GLN A 98 -11.17 9.06 -1.51
C GLN A 98 -12.39 8.36 -0.94
N VAL A 99 -12.29 7.94 0.31
CA VAL A 99 -13.32 7.18 1.01
C VAL A 99 -13.83 7.99 2.20
N ARG A 100 -15.15 8.00 2.38
CA ARG A 100 -15.78 8.43 3.64
C ARG A 100 -16.69 7.34 4.15
N LEU A 101 -16.54 7.02 5.43
CA LEU A 101 -17.29 6.00 6.14
C LEU A 101 -17.96 6.59 7.38
N ARG A 102 -19.13 6.07 7.72
CA ARG A 102 -19.76 6.28 9.03
C ARG A 102 -19.81 4.93 9.71
N CYS A 103 -18.95 4.71 10.70
CA CYS A 103 -18.82 3.40 11.35
C CYS A 103 -18.76 3.51 12.87
N GLY A 104 -19.12 2.43 13.56
CA GLY A 104 -18.76 2.24 14.96
C GLY A 104 -17.26 2.00 15.10
N ASN A 105 -16.75 2.22 16.31
CA ASN A 105 -15.33 2.05 16.60
C ASN A 105 -14.80 0.61 16.36
N PRO A 106 -15.51 -0.47 16.77
CA PRO A 106 -15.02 -1.82 16.53
C PRO A 106 -15.10 -2.21 15.05
N GLU A 107 -16.11 -1.77 14.32
CA GLU A 107 -16.23 -2.03 12.89
C GLU A 107 -15.15 -1.32 12.09
N LEU A 108 -14.80 -0.08 12.45
CA LEU A 108 -13.70 0.65 11.81
C LEU A 108 -12.37 -0.12 11.95
N ALA A 109 -12.07 -0.63 13.15
CA ALA A 109 -10.85 -1.40 13.38
C ALA A 109 -10.81 -2.67 12.51
N ALA A 110 -11.93 -3.37 12.38
CA ALA A 110 -12.04 -4.54 11.52
C ALA A 110 -11.85 -4.20 10.03
N VAL A 111 -12.45 -3.11 9.54
CA VAL A 111 -12.28 -2.67 8.14
C VAL A 111 -10.82 -2.31 7.85
N LEU A 112 -10.20 -1.47 8.68
CA LEU A 112 -8.81 -1.05 8.48
C LEU A 112 -7.86 -2.25 8.52
N HIS A 113 -8.08 -3.18 9.46
CA HIS A 113 -7.29 -4.41 9.55
C HIS A 113 -7.42 -5.29 8.30
N SER A 114 -8.64 -5.49 7.78
CA SER A 114 -8.88 -6.26 6.56
C SER A 114 -8.22 -5.62 5.32
N LEU A 115 -8.24 -4.29 5.22
CA LEU A 115 -7.59 -3.56 4.13
C LEU A 115 -6.06 -3.60 4.23
N GLU A 116 -5.49 -3.51 5.43
CA GLU A 116 -4.04 -3.53 5.66
C GLU A 116 -3.44 -4.94 5.49
N THR A 117 -4.12 -5.97 5.99
CA THR A 117 -3.69 -7.37 5.90
C THR A 117 -4.01 -8.02 4.55
N GLY A 118 -4.78 -7.32 3.72
CA GLY A 118 -5.25 -7.81 2.43
C GLY A 118 -4.17 -7.92 1.35
N THR A 119 -4.47 -8.80 0.41
CA THR A 119 -3.70 -9.04 -0.82
C THR A 119 -4.52 -8.63 -2.05
N PRO A 120 -4.17 -7.60 -2.84
CA PRO A 120 -2.86 -6.95 -2.94
C PRO A 120 -2.59 -5.90 -1.87
N ARG A 121 -1.33 -5.48 -1.69
CA ARG A 121 -0.95 -4.44 -0.72
C ARG A 121 -1.60 -3.11 -1.08
N LEU A 122 -2.40 -2.60 -0.15
CA LEU A 122 -3.05 -1.30 -0.23
C LEU A 122 -2.47 -0.36 0.81
N PHE A 123 -2.55 0.94 0.53
CA PHE A 123 -2.12 2.00 1.43
C PHE A 123 -3.31 2.85 1.82
N VAL A 124 -3.40 3.15 3.11
CA VAL A 124 -4.38 4.06 3.68
C VAL A 124 -3.65 5.35 4.04
N ASP A 125 -3.95 6.41 3.29
CA ASP A 125 -3.35 7.73 3.44
C ASP A 125 -4.40 8.73 3.94
N ASN A 126 -3.96 9.88 4.46
CA ASN A 126 -4.84 10.99 4.86
C ASN A 126 -6.01 10.58 5.80
N LEU A 127 -5.76 9.63 6.71
CA LEU A 127 -6.76 9.14 7.66
C LEU A 127 -7.15 10.23 8.66
N ASN A 128 -8.44 10.55 8.68
CA ASN A 128 -9.07 11.49 9.59
C ASN A 128 -10.29 10.81 10.23
N ILE A 129 -10.36 10.88 11.56
CA ILE A 129 -11.42 10.27 12.36
C ILE A 129 -12.07 11.37 13.20
N LEU A 130 -13.36 11.58 12.98
CA LEU A 130 -14.16 12.58 13.68
C LEU A 130 -15.27 11.89 14.47
N SER A 131 -15.43 12.27 15.74
CA SER A 131 -16.56 11.82 16.53
C SER A 131 -17.86 12.46 16.02
N GLN A 132 -18.89 11.65 15.76
CA GLN A 132 -20.20 12.17 15.39
C GLN A 132 -20.92 12.67 16.64
N ARG A 133 -20.87 13.98 16.86
CA ARG A 133 -21.64 14.68 17.88
C ARG A 133 -23.04 14.98 17.33
N HIS A 134 -23.95 14.01 17.48
CA HIS A 134 -25.38 14.22 17.29
C HIS A 134 -26.12 13.90 18.59
N THR A 135 -27.03 14.81 18.96
CA THR A 135 -27.92 14.72 20.11
C THR A 135 -28.62 13.36 20.12
N VAL A 136 -28.34 12.55 21.14
CA VAL A 136 -28.93 11.23 21.33
C VAL A 136 -30.44 11.40 21.49
N ALA A 137 -31.19 11.12 20.43
CA ALA A 137 -32.58 10.70 20.59
C ALA A 137 -32.54 9.30 21.23
N ALA A 138 -33.25 9.12 22.34
CA ALA A 138 -33.25 7.89 23.11
C ALA A 138 -33.60 6.69 22.21
N GLY A 139 -32.64 5.78 22.01
CA GLY A 139 -32.79 4.57 21.20
C GLY A 139 -31.86 4.46 19.98
N ALA A 140 -31.11 5.51 19.63
CA ALA A 140 -30.13 5.43 18.54
C ALA A 140 -28.83 4.73 19.00
N ALA A 141 -28.40 3.74 18.22
CA ALA A 141 -27.17 2.98 18.47
C ALA A 141 -25.95 3.90 18.63
N SER A 142 -25.11 3.51 19.59
CA SER A 142 -23.97 4.25 20.14
C SER A 142 -23.04 4.90 19.10
N GLY A 143 -22.80 6.21 19.30
CA GLY A 143 -21.58 6.94 18.95
C GLY A 143 -20.78 6.42 17.74
N GLY A 144 -21.24 6.75 16.53
CA GLY A 144 -20.47 6.54 15.31
C GLY A 144 -19.31 7.53 15.17
N VAL A 145 -18.27 7.13 14.44
CA VAL A 145 -17.22 7.99 13.93
C VAL A 145 -17.45 8.25 12.44
N ASP A 146 -17.25 9.49 12.00
CA ASP A 146 -17.13 9.85 10.59
C ASP A 146 -15.63 9.78 10.25
N VAL A 147 -15.30 8.93 9.29
CA VAL A 147 -13.92 8.59 8.94
C VAL A 147 -13.72 8.93 7.49
N SER A 148 -12.63 9.62 7.18
CA SER A 148 -12.21 9.85 5.80
C SER A 148 -10.76 9.45 5.61
N PHE A 149 -10.45 8.78 4.52
CA PHE A 149 -9.08 8.40 4.14
C PHE A 149 -9.00 8.22 2.63
N ASP A 150 -7.79 8.20 2.11
CA ASP A 150 -7.50 7.87 0.73
C ASP A 150 -6.96 6.44 0.68
N LEU A 151 -7.63 5.57 -0.08
CA LEU A 151 -7.18 4.21 -0.34
C LEU A 151 -6.43 4.17 -1.66
N SER A 152 -5.23 3.59 -1.67
CA SER A 152 -4.44 3.49 -2.89
C SER A 152 -3.74 2.15 -3.09
N GLY A 153 -3.49 1.83 -4.36
CA GLY A 153 -2.75 0.66 -4.78
C GLY A 153 -2.00 0.94 -6.08
N TYR A 154 -0.89 0.23 -6.28
CA TYR A 154 -0.04 0.40 -7.45
C TYR A 154 -0.29 -0.70 -8.47
N VAL A 155 -0.33 -0.33 -9.75
CA VAL A 155 -0.41 -1.28 -10.86
C VAL A 155 0.95 -1.40 -11.55
N LEU A 156 1.24 -2.59 -12.08
CA LEU A 156 2.36 -2.76 -12.98
C LEU A 156 2.03 -2.10 -14.32
N PRO A 157 2.87 -1.18 -14.84
CA PRO A 157 2.71 -0.68 -16.18
C PRO A 157 2.81 -1.86 -17.14
N GLN A 158 1.84 -2.01 -18.04
CA GLN A 158 2.00 -2.97 -19.12
C GLN A 158 3.17 -2.53 -20.00
N ALA A 159 4.08 -3.46 -20.28
CA ALA A 159 5.16 -3.24 -21.25
C ALA A 159 4.54 -3.03 -22.64
N GLY A 160 4.19 -1.78 -22.96
CA GLY A 160 3.55 -1.43 -24.24
C GLY A 160 2.78 -0.12 -24.30
N THR A 161 2.40 0.51 -23.18
CA THR A 161 1.63 1.77 -23.20
C THR A 161 2.45 3.02 -22.89
N GLY A 162 3.77 2.87 -22.69
CA GLY A 162 4.71 3.97 -22.50
C GLY A 162 5.34 4.46 -23.81
N THR A 163 4.55 4.82 -24.82
CA THR A 163 5.05 5.78 -25.81
C THR A 163 4.87 7.16 -25.18
N PRO A 164 5.93 7.94 -24.91
CA PRO A 164 5.76 9.34 -24.58
C PRO A 164 5.11 10.01 -25.80
N ALA A 165 3.80 10.27 -25.71
CA ALA A 165 3.08 11.12 -26.63
C ALA A 165 3.56 12.57 -26.43
N GLY A 166 4.76 12.85 -26.94
CA GLY A 166 5.47 14.12 -26.77
C GLY A 166 6.67 14.33 -27.69
N ALA A 167 6.87 13.47 -28.70
CA ALA A 167 7.97 13.61 -29.66
C ALA A 167 7.55 13.54 -31.15
N ALA A 168 6.25 13.49 -31.45
CA ALA A 168 5.75 13.46 -32.84
C ALA A 168 5.23 14.81 -33.35
N ALA A 169 5.55 15.92 -32.66
CA ALA A 169 5.18 17.28 -33.05
C ALA A 169 6.42 18.17 -33.23
N SER A 170 7.33 17.81 -34.15
CA SER A 170 8.39 18.73 -34.59
C SER A 170 9.07 18.39 -35.93
N ALA A 171 8.58 17.40 -36.70
CA ALA A 171 9.18 17.03 -37.99
C ALA A 171 8.40 17.52 -39.24
N ALA A 172 7.42 18.42 -39.10
CA ALA A 172 6.58 18.88 -40.22
C ALA A 172 6.63 20.40 -40.48
N THR A 173 7.70 21.10 -40.11
CA THR A 173 7.79 22.56 -40.34
C THR A 173 9.16 23.06 -40.83
N ALA A 174 9.96 22.21 -41.47
CA ALA A 174 11.17 22.64 -42.16
C ALA A 174 11.20 22.09 -43.59
N GLY A 175 10.51 22.78 -44.50
CA GLY A 175 10.45 22.45 -45.92
C GLY A 175 10.22 23.68 -46.78
N GLY A 176 11.25 24.53 -46.88
CA GLY A 176 11.53 25.36 -48.07
C GLY A 176 10.77 26.69 -48.22
N ARG A 177 11.36 27.77 -47.71
CA ARG A 177 11.27 29.10 -48.32
C ARG A 177 12.68 29.50 -48.79
N ASP A 178 12.69 30.21 -49.92
CA ASP A 178 13.77 31.00 -50.54
C ASP A 178 14.87 30.19 -51.27
N ALA A 179 15.39 30.57 -52.44
CA ALA A 179 15.15 31.60 -53.46
C ALA A 179 16.10 31.30 -54.66
N ASP A 180 15.93 32.05 -55.75
CA ASP A 180 16.67 32.12 -57.04
C ASP A 180 16.34 31.14 -58.17
#